data_AF-A0A357LGJ2-F1
#
_entry.id   AF-A0A357LGJ2-F1
#
_cell.length_a   1.000
_cell.length_b   1.000
_cell.length_c   1.000
_cell.angle_alpha   90.00
_cell.angle_beta   90.00
_cell.angle_gamma   90.00
#
_symmetry.space_group_name_H-M   'P 1'
#
loop_
_entity.id
_entity.type
_entity.pdbx_description
1 polymer ?
#
loop_
_entity_poly.entity_id
_entity_poly.type
_entity_poly.pdbx_seq_one_letter_code
_entity_poly.pdbx_strand_id
1 'polypeptide(L)'
;MKPLLVDVVADIVCPWCYVGVKSFLVARGALEDEFAVTVRYRPYQLNPETPAAGVDRNAYYARKFPDKERLASAREAIRANARASGFDFDPSAPPHLPNTLKAHQLIAAAQEPNLQERTTLALYEAFWDRLEDIGDDETLVAIGERAGMSRARA
;
A
#
# COMPACT_ATOMS: atom_id res chain seq x y z
N MET A 1 -5.73 25.92 13.30
CA MET A 1 -5.91 24.53 12.82
C MET A 1 -6.58 23.68 13.89
N LYS A 2 -7.66 22.97 13.54
CA LYS A 2 -8.36 22.01 14.42
C LYS A 2 -7.62 20.67 14.39
N PRO A 3 -7.33 20.03 15.54
CA PRO A 3 -6.73 18.70 15.53
C PRO A 3 -7.71 17.68 14.94
N LEU A 4 -7.24 16.83 14.02
CA LEU A 4 -8.01 15.73 13.44
C LEU A 4 -7.16 14.47 13.40
N LEU A 5 -7.68 13.37 13.93
CA LEU A 5 -7.04 12.07 13.89
C LEU A 5 -7.76 11.18 12.88
N VAL A 6 -7.01 10.62 11.92
CA VAL A 6 -7.53 9.73 10.88
C VAL A 6 -6.85 8.38 11.01
N ASP A 7 -7.62 7.32 11.23
CA ASP A 7 -7.15 5.95 11.11
C ASP A 7 -7.39 5.44 9.68
N VAL A 8 -6.32 5.08 8.99
CA VAL A 8 -6.35 4.47 7.66
C VAL A 8 -6.16 2.97 7.82
N VAL A 9 -7.22 2.20 7.60
CA VAL A 9 -7.17 0.73 7.60
C VAL A 9 -6.96 0.26 6.16
N ALA A 10 -5.81 -0.36 5.88
CA ALA A 10 -5.43 -0.68 4.52
C ALA A 10 -4.50 -1.89 4.42
N ASP A 11 -4.46 -2.49 3.23
CA ASP A 11 -3.48 -3.52 2.87
C ASP A 11 -2.64 -3.04 1.69
N ILE A 12 -1.33 -3.29 1.71
CA ILE A 12 -0.40 -2.77 0.69
C ILE A 12 -0.68 -3.36 -0.69
N VAL A 13 -1.07 -4.64 -0.74
CA VAL A 13 -1.42 -5.35 -1.98
C VAL A 13 -2.82 -5.01 -2.52
N CYS A 14 -3.56 -4.13 -1.85
CA CYS A 14 -4.88 -3.67 -2.30
C CYS A 14 -4.74 -2.46 -3.23
N PRO A 15 -5.11 -2.56 -4.52
CA PRO A 15 -4.97 -1.45 -5.46
C PRO A 15 -5.90 -0.28 -5.10
N TRP A 16 -7.08 -0.57 -4.55
CA TRP A 16 -8.00 0.47 -4.09
C TRP A 16 -7.48 1.22 -2.86
N CYS A 17 -6.75 0.54 -1.97
CA CYS A 17 -6.10 1.21 -0.84
C CYS A 17 -5.01 2.16 -1.32
N TYR A 18 -4.24 1.80 -2.36
CA TYR A 18 -3.24 2.70 -2.91
C TYR A 18 -3.87 3.97 -3.49
N VAL A 19 -4.93 3.83 -4.29
CA VAL A 19 -5.74 4.96 -4.77
C VAL A 19 -6.26 5.78 -3.60
N GLY A 20 -6.93 5.16 -2.63
CA GLY A 20 -7.52 5.86 -1.49
C GLY A 20 -6.50 6.64 -0.65
N VAL A 21 -5.31 6.07 -0.42
CA VAL A 21 -4.23 6.77 0.31
C VAL A 21 -3.73 7.96 -0.49
N LYS A 22 -3.48 7.83 -1.80
CA LYS A 22 -3.05 8.96 -2.64
C LYS A 22 -4.11 10.06 -2.70
N SER A 23 -5.38 9.72 -2.92
CA SER A 23 -6.49 10.68 -2.92
C SER A 23 -6.63 11.38 -1.55
N PHE A 24 -6.46 10.64 -0.46
CA PHE A 24 -6.48 11.19 0.90
C PHE A 24 -5.36 12.22 1.12
N LEU A 25 -4.14 11.94 0.66
CA LEU A 25 -3.02 12.89 0.79
C LEU A 25 -3.29 14.20 0.04
N VAL A 26 -3.91 14.13 -1.15
CA VAL A 26 -4.34 15.31 -1.91
C VAL A 26 -5.38 16.10 -1.13
N ALA A 27 -6.42 15.43 -0.63
CA ALA A 27 -7.49 16.08 0.15
C ALA A 27 -6.95 16.69 1.46
N ARG A 28 -6.01 16.01 2.12
CA ARG A 28 -5.34 16.53 3.33
C ARG A 28 -4.58 17.82 3.04
N GLY A 29 -3.82 17.87 1.94
CA GLY A 29 -3.10 19.08 1.54
C GLY A 29 -4.04 20.25 1.27
N ALA A 30 -5.18 20.01 0.63
CA ALA A 30 -6.19 21.05 0.38
C ALA A 30 -6.86 21.61 1.65
N LEU A 31 -6.69 20.94 2.79
CA LEU A 31 -7.32 21.28 4.07
C LEU A 31 -6.30 21.63 5.18
N GLU A 32 -5.03 21.82 4.83
CA GLU A 32 -3.94 22.00 5.79
C GLU A 32 -4.08 23.27 6.65
N ASP A 33 -4.69 24.33 6.09
CA ASP A 33 -4.96 25.58 6.83
C ASP A 33 -6.06 25.41 7.89
N GLU A 34 -6.98 24.45 7.70
CA GLU A 34 -8.10 24.21 8.60
C GLU A 34 -7.76 23.13 9.65
N PHE A 35 -7.08 22.05 9.25
CA PHE A 35 -6.88 20.87 10.09
C PHE A 35 -5.40 20.52 10.30
N ALA A 36 -5.04 20.28 11.56
CA ALA A 36 -3.80 19.63 11.92
C ALA A 36 -4.05 18.11 11.93
N VAL A 37 -3.87 17.47 10.77
CA VAL A 37 -4.20 16.06 10.56
C VAL A 37 -3.06 15.16 11.04
N THR A 38 -3.36 14.28 11.99
CA THR A 38 -2.50 13.14 12.37
C THR A 38 -3.06 11.87 11.77
N VAL A 39 -2.22 11.09 11.11
CA VAL A 39 -2.61 9.83 10.44
C VAL A 39 -2.04 8.66 11.20
N ARG A 40 -2.85 7.62 11.38
CA ARG A 40 -2.41 6.31 11.88
C ARG A 40 -2.77 5.24 10.87
N TYR A 41 -1.78 4.50 10.42
CA TYR A 41 -1.99 3.37 9.53
C TYR A 41 -2.24 2.11 10.37
N ARG A 42 -3.35 1.44 10.07
CA ARG A 42 -3.81 0.23 10.76
C ARG A 42 -3.73 -0.96 9.82
N PRO A 43 -3.16 -2.08 10.28
CA PRO A 43 -2.96 -3.24 9.43
C PRO A 43 -4.30 -3.86 9.04
N TYR A 44 -4.40 -4.28 7.79
CA TYR A 44 -5.44 -5.17 7.29
C TYR A 44 -4.80 -6.15 6.31
N GLN A 45 -5.08 -7.43 6.42
CA GLN A 45 -4.64 -8.42 5.44
C GLN A 45 -5.85 -8.88 4.62
N LEU A 46 -5.85 -8.60 3.32
CA LEU A 46 -6.87 -9.12 2.39
C LEU A 46 -6.85 -10.64 2.34
N ASN A 47 -5.65 -11.23 2.48
CA ASN A 47 -5.41 -12.66 2.37
C ASN A 47 -4.43 -13.13 3.46
N PRO A 48 -4.86 -13.24 4.72
CA PRO A 48 -3.97 -13.67 5.81
C PRO A 48 -3.41 -15.09 5.60
N GLU A 49 -4.16 -15.94 4.88
CA GLU A 49 -3.78 -17.33 4.55
C GLU A 49 -2.77 -17.45 3.40
N THR A 50 -2.35 -16.35 2.76
CA THR A 50 -1.29 -16.41 1.74
C THR A 50 -0.02 -17.00 2.37
N PRO A 51 0.64 -18.01 1.78
CA PRO A 51 1.89 -18.56 2.32
C PRO A 51 2.97 -17.48 2.50
N ALA A 52 3.92 -17.70 3.41
CA ALA A 52 5.00 -16.74 3.66
C ALA A 52 5.82 -16.43 2.40
N ALA A 53 6.04 -17.42 1.54
CA ALA A 53 6.70 -17.26 0.24
C ALA A 53 5.81 -16.61 -0.84
N GLY A 54 4.60 -16.17 -0.48
CA GLY A 54 3.59 -15.65 -1.40
C GLY A 54 3.11 -16.65 -2.44
N VAL A 55 2.45 -16.13 -3.48
CA VAL A 55 1.92 -16.92 -4.60
C VAL A 55 2.10 -16.19 -5.93
N ASP A 56 2.05 -16.93 -7.04
CA ASP A 56 1.90 -16.34 -8.36
C ASP A 56 0.57 -15.57 -8.44
N ARG A 57 0.67 -14.26 -8.73
CA ARG A 57 -0.48 -13.37 -8.68
C ARG A 57 -1.45 -13.62 -9.83
N ASN A 58 -0.96 -13.97 -11.01
CA ASN A 58 -1.80 -14.24 -12.17
C ASN A 58 -2.66 -15.49 -11.96
N ALA A 59 -2.07 -16.57 -11.47
CA ALA A 59 -2.76 -17.80 -11.11
C ALA A 59 -3.76 -17.57 -9.97
N TYR A 60 -3.38 -16.79 -8.95
CA TYR A 60 -4.29 -16.40 -7.87
C TYR A 60 -5.51 -15.64 -8.40
N TYR A 61 -5.31 -14.61 -9.23
CA TYR A 61 -6.41 -13.81 -9.78
C TYR A 61 -7.25 -14.60 -10.79
N ALA A 62 -6.65 -15.47 -11.61
CA ALA A 62 -7.39 -16.33 -12.53
C ALA A 62 -8.33 -17.29 -11.79
N ARG A 63 -7.91 -17.79 -10.61
CA ARG A 63 -8.77 -18.61 -9.74
C ARG A 63 -9.84 -17.79 -9.03
N LYS A 64 -9.48 -16.61 -8.51
CA LYS A 64 -10.38 -15.75 -7.72
C LYS A 64 -11.43 -15.05 -8.57
N PHE A 65 -11.06 -14.67 -9.79
CA PHE A 65 -11.89 -13.93 -10.74
C PHE A 65 -11.86 -14.64 -12.10
N PRO A 66 -12.66 -15.70 -12.28
CA PRO A 66 -12.64 -16.50 -13.51
C PRO A 66 -13.15 -15.73 -14.74
N ASP A 67 -13.97 -14.70 -14.53
CA ASP A 67 -14.43 -13.79 -15.58
C ASP A 67 -13.34 -12.75 -15.91
N LYS A 68 -12.65 -12.97 -17.02
CA LYS A 68 -11.54 -12.13 -17.48
C LYS A 68 -11.99 -10.73 -17.90
N GLU A 69 -13.16 -10.60 -18.52
CA GLU A 69 -13.68 -9.31 -18.99
C GLU A 69 -14.07 -8.44 -17.80
N ARG A 70 -14.77 -9.04 -16.82
CA ARG A 70 -15.10 -8.35 -15.57
C ARG A 70 -13.85 -7.94 -14.79
N LEU A 71 -12.83 -8.79 -14.74
CA LEU A 71 -11.55 -8.44 -14.10
C LEU A 71 -10.84 -7.29 -14.82
N ALA A 72 -10.83 -7.29 -16.16
CA ALA A 72 -10.25 -6.22 -16.95
C ALA A 72 -10.99 -4.89 -16.75
N SER A 73 -12.33 -4.92 -16.76
CA SER A 73 -13.17 -3.76 -16.46
C SER A 73 -12.90 -3.19 -15.06
N ALA A 74 -12.79 -4.06 -14.05
CA ALA A 74 -12.46 -3.65 -12.69
C ALA A 74 -11.08 -3.00 -12.58
N ARG A 75 -10.08 -3.52 -13.30
CA ARG A 75 -8.73 -2.95 -13.37
C ARG A 75 -8.72 -1.58 -14.05
N GLU A 76 -9.47 -1.41 -15.13
CA GLU A 76 -9.59 -0.10 -15.78
C GLU A 76 -10.29 0.92 -14.86
N ALA A 77 -11.32 0.51 -14.13
CA ALA A 77 -11.97 1.39 -13.15
C ALA A 77 -10.98 1.88 -12.08
N ILE A 78 -10.10 1.00 -11.58
CA ILE A 78 -9.03 1.38 -10.64
C ILE A 78 -8.11 2.43 -11.28
N ARG A 79 -7.63 2.16 -12.50
CA ARG A 79 -6.69 3.04 -13.19
C ARG A 79 -7.32 4.41 -13.48
N ALA A 80 -8.57 4.44 -13.89
CA ALA A 80 -9.31 5.69 -14.10
C ALA A 80 -9.41 6.53 -12.81
N ASN A 81 -9.66 5.91 -11.66
CA ASN A 81 -9.71 6.59 -10.36
C ASN A 81 -8.32 7.06 -9.89
N ALA A 82 -7.27 6.30 -10.16
CA ALA A 82 -5.89 6.74 -9.92
C ALA A 82 -5.58 8.01 -10.69
N ARG A 83 -5.88 8.02 -12.02
CA ARG A 83 -5.67 9.18 -12.89
C ARG A 83 -6.46 10.40 -12.45
N ALA A 84 -7.71 10.21 -12.02
CA ALA A 84 -8.52 11.28 -11.43
C ALA A 84 -7.92 11.85 -10.13
N SER A 85 -7.09 11.07 -9.44
CA SER A 85 -6.36 11.46 -8.22
C SER A 85 -4.95 11.98 -8.51
N GLY A 86 -4.58 12.17 -9.78
CA GLY A 86 -3.31 12.78 -10.18
C GLY A 86 -2.11 11.83 -10.28
N PHE A 87 -2.32 10.51 -10.29
CA PHE A 87 -1.24 9.53 -10.51
C PHE A 87 -1.70 8.39 -11.41
N ASP A 88 -0.78 7.57 -11.89
CA ASP A 88 -1.11 6.40 -12.72
C ASP A 88 -0.30 5.20 -12.26
N PHE A 89 -0.89 4.00 -12.36
CA PHE A 89 -0.21 2.74 -12.09
C PHE A 89 -0.94 1.61 -12.81
N ASP A 90 -0.24 0.50 -13.05
CA ASP A 90 -0.86 -0.70 -13.58
C ASP A 90 -1.28 -1.65 -12.45
N PRO A 91 -2.58 -1.77 -12.14
CA PRO A 91 -3.05 -2.68 -11.10
C PRO A 91 -2.86 -4.15 -11.48
N SER A 92 -2.42 -4.48 -12.69
CA SER A 92 -2.06 -5.84 -13.10
C SER A 92 -0.56 -6.13 -13.05
N ALA A 93 0.30 -5.12 -12.89
CA ALA A 93 1.74 -5.26 -13.07
C ALA A 93 2.46 -6.14 -12.04
N PRO A 94 2.14 -6.12 -10.73
CA PRO A 94 2.85 -6.99 -9.79
C PRO A 94 2.70 -8.46 -10.19
N PRO A 95 3.80 -9.20 -10.41
CA PRO A 95 3.75 -10.61 -10.82
C PRO A 95 3.55 -11.54 -9.62
N HIS A 96 3.99 -11.09 -8.45
CA HIS A 96 3.95 -11.83 -7.20
C HIS A 96 2.91 -11.24 -6.25
N LEU A 97 2.23 -12.09 -5.47
CA LEU A 97 1.35 -11.68 -4.39
C LEU A 97 1.94 -12.19 -3.06
N PRO A 98 2.65 -11.33 -2.31
CA PRO A 98 3.25 -11.72 -1.04
C PRO A 98 2.21 -11.82 0.09
N ASN A 99 2.59 -12.50 1.17
CA ASN A 99 1.91 -12.31 2.45
C ASN A 99 2.35 -10.95 3.04
N THR A 100 1.39 -10.09 3.38
CA THR A 100 1.67 -8.72 3.83
C THR A 100 1.98 -8.59 5.32
N LEU A 101 2.07 -9.70 6.07
CA LEU A 101 2.29 -9.67 7.52
C LEU A 101 3.59 -8.93 7.88
N LYS A 102 4.69 -9.24 7.19
CA LYS A 102 5.99 -8.60 7.43
C LYS A 102 5.99 -7.12 7.03
N ALA A 103 5.35 -6.77 5.91
CA ALA A 103 5.14 -5.38 5.53
C ALA A 103 4.36 -4.60 6.61
N HIS A 104 3.32 -5.20 7.20
CA HIS A 104 2.57 -4.60 8.30
C HIS A 104 3.39 -4.51 9.60
N GLN A 105 4.27 -5.47 9.87
CA GLN A 105 5.22 -5.40 10.98
C GLN A 105 6.21 -4.25 10.81
N LEU A 106 6.70 -4.00 9.59
CA LEU A 106 7.57 -2.86 9.28
C LEU A 106 6.86 -1.52 9.55
N ILE A 107 5.59 -1.38 9.14
CA ILE A 107 4.76 -0.20 9.46
C ILE A 107 4.58 -0.04 10.97
N ALA A 108 4.38 -1.13 11.71
CA ALA A 108 4.24 -1.10 13.17
C ALA A 108 5.57 -0.74 13.87
N ALA A 109 6.71 -1.14 13.31
CA ALA A 109 8.04 -0.79 13.81
C ALA A 109 8.33 0.71 13.66
N ALA A 110 7.70 1.39 12.71
CA ALA A 110 7.73 2.84 12.54
C ALA A 110 6.79 3.54 13.56
N GLN A 111 7.30 3.82 14.77
CA GLN A 111 6.50 4.29 15.91
C GLN A 111 6.12 5.78 15.84
N GLU A 112 6.84 6.60 15.06
CA GLU A 112 6.52 8.02 14.88
C GLU A 112 5.54 8.19 13.72
N PRO A 113 4.46 8.97 13.85
CA PRO A 113 3.46 9.11 12.78
C PRO A 113 4.06 9.49 11.41
N ASN A 114 5.02 10.41 11.40
CA ASN A 114 5.71 10.82 10.16
C ASN A 114 6.54 9.68 9.55
N LEU A 115 7.17 8.85 10.38
CA LEU A 115 7.92 7.69 9.91
C LEU A 115 6.99 6.57 9.46
N GLN A 116 5.88 6.35 10.16
CA GLN A 116 4.85 5.36 9.80
C GLN A 116 4.25 5.67 8.42
N GLU A 117 3.91 6.94 8.17
CA GLU A 117 3.41 7.39 6.88
C GLU A 117 4.45 7.18 5.78
N ARG A 118 5.69 7.66 5.97
CA ARG A 118 6.76 7.46 4.99
C ARG A 118 7.01 5.98 4.68
N THR A 119 7.01 5.13 5.70
CA THR A 119 7.19 3.68 5.56
C THR A 119 6.04 3.07 4.76
N THR A 120 4.80 3.46 5.06
CA THR A 120 3.61 2.97 4.35
C THR A 120 3.63 3.39 2.88
N LEU A 121 4.01 4.64 2.59
CA LEU A 121 4.11 5.14 1.21
C LEU A 121 5.26 4.46 0.44
N ALA A 122 6.39 4.22 1.10
CA ALA A 122 7.51 3.49 0.51
C ALA A 122 7.16 2.02 0.19
N LEU A 123 6.33 1.37 1.02
CA LEU A 123 5.81 0.03 0.76
C LEU A 123 4.85 0.00 -0.45
N TYR A 124 3.97 1.00 -0.58
CA TYR A 124 3.10 1.09 -1.75
C TYR A 124 3.91 1.32 -3.03
N GLU A 125 4.89 2.24 -3.01
CA GLU A 125 5.76 2.49 -4.16
C GLU A 125 6.56 1.24 -4.53
N ALA A 126 7.14 0.56 -3.53
CA ALA A 126 7.87 -0.69 -3.72
C ALA A 126 7.00 -1.75 -4.43
N PHE A 127 5.78 -1.97 -3.95
CA PHE A 127 4.91 -3.01 -4.50
C PHE A 127 4.29 -2.64 -5.86
N TRP A 128 3.73 -1.43 -6.00
CA TRP A 128 2.94 -1.06 -7.18
C TRP A 128 3.76 -0.43 -8.31
N ASP A 129 4.79 0.34 -7.97
CA ASP A 129 5.52 1.14 -8.95
C ASP A 129 6.87 0.48 -9.29
N ARG A 130 7.52 -0.14 -8.31
CA ARG A 130 8.83 -0.80 -8.46
C ARG A 130 8.73 -2.32 -8.61
N LEU A 131 7.54 -2.89 -8.39
CA LEU A 131 7.24 -4.32 -8.50
C LEU A 131 8.14 -5.20 -7.62
N GLU A 132 8.58 -4.66 -6.50
CA GLU A 132 9.41 -5.33 -5.49
C GLU A 132 8.57 -6.27 -4.61
N ASP A 133 9.19 -7.34 -4.13
CA ASP A 133 8.55 -8.30 -3.24
C ASP A 133 8.57 -7.83 -1.78
N ILE A 134 7.46 -7.27 -1.33
CA ILE A 134 7.28 -6.82 0.07
C ILE A 134 7.09 -7.96 1.10
N GLY A 135 7.23 -9.22 0.68
CA GLY A 135 7.35 -10.37 1.58
C GLY A 135 8.80 -10.78 1.88
N ASP A 136 9.77 -10.26 1.12
CA ASP A 136 11.19 -10.54 1.26
C ASP A 136 11.86 -9.63 2.31
N ASP A 137 12.71 -10.21 3.15
CA ASP A 137 13.29 -9.52 4.31
C ASP A 137 14.29 -8.43 3.89
N GLU A 138 15.17 -8.70 2.93
CA GLU A 138 16.15 -7.69 2.48
C GLU A 138 15.46 -6.54 1.73
N THR A 139 14.41 -6.85 0.96
CA THR A 139 13.57 -5.84 0.34
C THR A 139 12.90 -4.95 1.38
N LEU A 140 12.33 -5.52 2.45
CA LEU A 140 11.71 -4.77 3.54
C LEU A 140 12.71 -3.89 4.29
N VAL A 141 13.91 -4.39 4.56
CA VAL A 141 14.99 -3.60 5.17
C VAL A 141 15.33 -2.41 4.28
N ALA A 142 15.51 -2.62 2.97
CA ALA A 142 15.80 -1.54 2.03
C ALA A 142 14.65 -0.51 1.95
N ILE A 143 13.40 -0.96 2.05
CA ILE A 143 12.22 -0.08 2.11
C ILE A 143 12.24 0.77 3.39
N GLY A 144 12.52 0.15 4.54
CA GLY A 144 12.64 0.84 5.82
C GLY A 144 13.74 1.91 5.80
N GLU A 145 14.91 1.58 5.25
CA GLU A 145 16.02 2.54 5.08
C GLU A 145 15.62 3.72 4.20
N ARG A 146 14.94 3.48 3.05
CA ARG A 146 14.41 4.56 2.19
C ARG A 146 13.41 5.46 2.91
N ALA A 147 12.63 4.91 3.83
CA ALA A 147 11.68 5.66 4.66
C ALA A 147 12.34 6.44 5.83
N GLY A 148 13.62 6.20 6.07
CA GLY A 148 14.42 6.83 7.12
C GLY A 148 14.53 6.03 8.42
N MET A 149 14.30 4.70 8.39
CA MET A 149 14.60 3.80 9.49
C MET A 149 16.08 3.43 9.49
N SER A 150 16.64 3.12 10.66
CA SER A 150 17.96 2.47 10.72
C SER A 150 17.82 0.99 10.33
N ARG A 151 18.87 0.41 9.75
CA ARG A 151 18.90 -1.02 9.40
C ARG A 151 18.54 -1.96 10.55
N ALA A 152 18.93 -1.62 11.79
CA ALA A 152 18.63 -2.44 12.96
C ALA A 152 17.14 -2.38 13.37
N ARG A 153 16.42 -1.36 12.90
CA ARG A 153 14.99 -1.14 13.16
C ARG A 153 14.12 -1.62 12.00
N ALA A 154 14.62 -1.47 10.77
CA ALA A 154 13.99 -1.97 9.55
C ALA A 154 14.05 -3.51 9.52
#